data_AF-A0A9E1N0K2-F1
#
_entry.id   AF-A0A9E1N0K2-F1
#
_cell.length_a   1.000
_cell.length_b   1.000
_cell.length_c   1.000
_cell.angle_alpha   90.00
_cell.angle_beta   90.00
_cell.angle_gamma   90.00
#
_symmetry.space_group_name_H-M   'P 1'
#
loop_
_entity.id
_entity.type
_entity.pdbx_description
1 polymer ?
#
loop_
_entity_poly.entity_id
_entity_poly.type
_entity_poly.pdbx_seq_one_letter_code
_entity_poly.pdbx_strand_id
1 'polypeptide(L)'
;MGRMTKDEVCCLGRVPFAIFLLVSAADGKFQKKELVAFLECIKSSGDETIREAMVIAKVRADEVIAELAEDVDGALPMVEEASTIIDERLTLKEGVRVKRTLFNAARATARASGGGWFGLGAKIGHEERKALKQISDALGL
;
A
#
# COMPACT_ATOMS: atom_id res chain seq x y z
N MET A 1 -11.45 -5.88 21.52
CA MET A 1 -10.27 -5.71 20.65
C MET A 1 -9.02 -5.77 21.50
N GLY A 2 -8.09 -6.64 21.15
CA GLY A 2 -6.78 -6.68 21.80
C GLY A 2 -5.90 -5.52 21.31
N ARG A 3 -5.01 -5.02 22.16
CA ARG A 3 -4.02 -4.03 21.76
C ARG A 3 -3.02 -4.69 20.79
N MET A 4 -2.79 -4.09 19.64
CA MET A 4 -1.77 -4.56 18.69
C MET A 4 -0.39 -4.56 19.35
N THR A 5 0.43 -5.54 18.99
CA THR A 5 1.85 -5.58 19.38
C THR A 5 2.63 -4.49 18.64
N LYS A 6 3.86 -4.22 19.09
CA LYS A 6 4.74 -3.27 18.42
C LYS A 6 5.05 -3.72 16.99
N ASP A 7 5.29 -5.01 16.80
CA ASP A 7 5.67 -5.58 15.49
C ASP A 7 4.50 -5.54 14.52
N GLU A 8 3.27 -5.79 15.00
CA GLU A 8 2.06 -5.64 14.21
C GLU A 8 1.84 -4.19 13.75
N VAL A 9 2.05 -3.23 14.65
CA VAL A 9 1.97 -1.80 14.30
C VAL A 9 3.05 -1.41 13.30
N CYS A 10 4.26 -1.95 13.44
CA CYS A 10 5.34 -1.75 12.46
C CYS A 10 4.97 -2.33 11.09
N CYS A 11 4.42 -3.55 11.02
CA CYS A 11 3.95 -4.17 9.79
C CYS A 11 2.87 -3.30 9.11
N LEU A 12 1.84 -2.88 9.85
CA LEU A 12 0.78 -2.01 9.33
C LEU A 12 1.29 -0.62 8.92
N GLY A 13 2.31 -0.08 9.58
CA GLY A 13 2.93 1.18 9.19
C GLY A 13 3.77 1.07 7.91
N ARG A 14 4.31 -0.11 7.62
CA ARG A 14 5.20 -0.37 6.48
C ARG A 14 4.48 -0.89 5.24
N VAL A 15 3.36 -1.61 5.40
CA VAL A 15 2.58 -2.16 4.29
C VAL A 15 2.19 -1.15 3.20
N PRO A 16 1.94 0.15 3.48
CA PRO A 16 1.65 1.11 2.42
C PRO A 16 2.81 1.24 1.42
N PHE A 17 4.05 1.14 1.88
CA PHE A 17 5.24 1.24 1.02
C PHE A 17 5.49 -0.04 0.22
N ALA A 18 5.17 -1.21 0.79
CA ALA A 18 5.19 -2.48 0.06
C ALA A 18 4.17 -2.48 -1.09
N ILE A 19 2.93 -2.06 -0.81
CA ILE A 19 1.89 -1.90 -1.84
C ILE A 19 2.31 -0.90 -2.91
N PHE A 20 2.86 0.24 -2.48
CA PHE A 20 3.37 1.24 -3.40
C PHE A 20 4.45 0.67 -4.34
N LEU A 21 5.42 -0.07 -3.81
CA LEU A 21 6.46 -0.72 -4.60
C LEU A 21 5.92 -1.77 -5.56
N LEU A 22 4.99 -2.63 -5.14
CA LEU A 22 4.38 -3.63 -6.01
C LEU A 22 3.71 -3.00 -7.24
N VAL A 23 3.16 -1.78 -7.11
CA VAL A 23 2.54 -1.05 -8.21
C VAL A 23 3.56 -0.25 -9.03
N SER A 24 4.47 0.48 -8.37
CA SER A 24 5.43 1.36 -9.05
C SER A 24 6.66 0.63 -9.61
N ALA A 25 7.01 -0.55 -9.11
CA ALA A 25 8.07 -1.38 -9.69
C ALA A 25 7.59 -2.19 -10.90
N ALA A 26 6.27 -2.22 -11.17
CA ALA A 26 5.69 -2.93 -12.30
C ALA A 26 6.25 -2.46 -13.66
N ASP A 27 6.66 -1.19 -13.77
CA ASP A 27 7.31 -0.62 -14.96
C ASP A 27 8.81 -0.30 -14.76
N GLY A 28 9.34 -0.60 -13.57
CA GLY A 28 10.74 -0.36 -13.19
C GLY A 28 11.10 1.10 -12.88
N LYS A 29 10.14 2.03 -12.76
CA LYS A 29 10.43 3.45 -12.52
C LYS A 29 9.57 4.07 -11.41
N PHE A 30 10.16 4.17 -10.23
CA PHE A 30 9.63 4.96 -9.13
C PHE A 30 9.64 6.48 -9.43
N GLN A 31 8.50 7.16 -9.23
CA GLN A 31 8.42 8.62 -9.25
C GLN A 31 7.83 9.18 -7.95
N LYS A 32 8.46 10.24 -7.40
CA LYS A 32 8.00 10.93 -6.18
C LYS A 32 6.52 11.36 -6.23
N LYS A 33 6.02 11.74 -7.42
CA LYS A 33 4.62 12.14 -7.63
C LYS A 33 3.61 11.01 -7.35
N GLU A 34 4.00 9.76 -7.62
CA GLU A 34 3.16 8.58 -7.41
C GLU A 34 3.06 8.26 -5.93
N LEU A 35 4.16 8.38 -5.19
CA LEU A 35 4.17 8.24 -3.74
C LEU A 35 3.30 9.32 -3.07
N VAL A 36 3.36 10.56 -3.56
CA VAL A 36 2.50 11.64 -3.06
C VAL A 36 1.02 11.33 -3.31
N ALA A 37 0.67 10.88 -4.52
CA ALA A 37 -0.72 10.50 -4.84
C ALA A 37 -1.23 9.35 -3.96
N PHE A 38 -0.36 8.37 -3.69
CA PHE A 38 -0.65 7.24 -2.81
C PHE A 38 -0.91 7.69 -1.37
N LEU A 39 0.01 8.48 -0.80
CA LEU A 39 -0.11 8.96 0.58
C LEU A 39 -1.30 9.91 0.78
N GLU A 40 -1.61 10.75 -0.21
CA GLU A 40 -2.80 11.61 -0.15
C GLU A 40 -4.10 10.80 -0.22
N CYS A 41 -4.12 9.67 -0.94
CA CYS A 41 -5.26 8.77 -0.97
C CYS A 41 -5.51 8.12 0.40
N ILE A 42 -4.45 7.71 1.11
CA ILE A 42 -4.56 7.19 2.49
C ILE A 42 -5.09 8.30 3.40
N LYS A 43 -4.48 9.47 3.37
CA LYS A 43 -4.87 10.63 4.20
C LYS A 43 -6.31 11.06 3.96
N SER A 44 -6.78 11.05 2.71
CA SER A 44 -8.13 11.48 2.34
C SER A 44 -9.21 10.40 2.56
N SER A 45 -8.83 9.17 2.89
CA SER A 45 -9.78 8.07 3.10
C SER A 45 -10.63 8.23 4.37
N GLY A 46 -10.17 9.05 5.32
CA GLY A 46 -10.76 9.17 6.66
C GLY A 46 -10.51 7.96 7.57
N ASP A 47 -9.70 6.99 7.12
CA ASP A 47 -9.25 5.86 7.93
C ASP A 47 -7.93 6.19 8.65
N GLU A 48 -8.00 6.24 9.98
CA GLU A 48 -6.87 6.65 10.81
C GLU A 48 -5.93 5.49 11.12
N THR A 49 -6.35 4.23 10.95
CA THR A 49 -5.61 3.06 11.44
C THR A 49 -4.24 2.95 10.78
N ILE A 50 -4.17 3.05 9.46
CA ILE A 50 -2.90 2.98 8.73
C ILE A 50 -2.04 4.20 9.01
N ARG A 51 -2.65 5.39 9.08
CA ARG A 51 -1.90 6.63 9.33
C ARG A 51 -1.30 6.64 10.74
N GLU A 52 -2.05 6.22 11.74
CA GLU A 52 -1.58 6.07 13.12
C GLU A 52 -0.47 5.03 13.19
N ALA A 53 -0.60 3.90 12.50
CA ALA A 53 0.44 2.88 12.45
C ALA A 53 1.75 3.43 11.84
N MET A 54 1.68 4.18 10.74
CA MET A 54 2.83 4.85 10.13
C MET A 54 3.53 5.81 11.11
N VAL A 55 2.76 6.58 11.89
CA VAL A 55 3.28 7.53 12.88
C VAL A 55 3.93 6.79 14.06
N ILE A 56 3.26 5.78 14.62
CA ILE A 56 3.75 5.01 15.77
C ILE A 56 5.02 4.23 15.41
N ALA A 57 5.06 3.63 14.22
CA ALA A 57 6.21 2.92 13.71
C ALA A 57 7.35 3.86 13.24
N LYS A 58 7.14 5.19 13.31
CA LYS A 58 8.11 6.22 12.90
C LYS A 58 8.64 5.98 11.48
N VAL A 59 7.75 5.57 10.58
CA VAL A 59 8.16 5.11 9.25
C VAL A 59 8.67 6.28 8.42
N ARG A 60 9.89 6.12 7.92
CA ARG A 60 10.49 7.00 6.92
C ARG A 60 10.33 6.36 5.55
N ALA A 61 9.56 7.02 4.68
CA ALA A 61 9.21 6.50 3.37
C ALA A 61 10.44 6.17 2.52
N ASP A 62 11.45 7.03 2.53
CA ASP A 62 12.72 6.87 1.82
C ASP A 62 13.49 5.63 2.28
N GLU A 63 13.56 5.40 3.60
CA GLU A 63 14.28 4.26 4.18
C GLU A 63 13.58 2.93 3.89
N VAL A 64 12.26 2.87 4.11
CA VAL A 64 11.49 1.63 3.88
C VAL A 64 11.41 1.28 2.40
N ILE A 65 11.31 2.28 1.51
CA ILE A 65 11.34 2.04 0.07
C ILE A 65 12.71 1.51 -0.37
N ALA A 66 13.80 2.07 0.15
CA ALA A 66 15.14 1.60 -0.18
C ALA A 66 15.35 0.15 0.29
N GLU A 67 14.95 -0.16 1.53
CA GLU A 67 15.04 -1.51 2.11
C GLU A 67 14.24 -2.54 1.30
N LEU A 68 12.97 -2.24 1.00
CA LEU A 68 12.10 -3.14 0.24
C LEU A 68 12.46 -3.23 -1.24
N ALA A 69 13.21 -2.27 -1.79
CA ALA A 69 13.73 -2.36 -3.15
C ALA A 69 14.91 -3.32 -3.28
N GLU A 70 15.62 -3.61 -2.18
CA GLU A 70 16.66 -4.65 -2.14
C GLU A 70 16.07 -6.06 -2.13
N ASP A 71 14.85 -6.23 -1.61
CA ASP A 71 14.10 -7.50 -1.58
C ASP A 71 12.63 -7.28 -1.99
N VAL A 72 12.41 -7.14 -3.30
CA VAL A 72 11.07 -6.92 -3.87
C VAL A 72 10.16 -8.13 -3.64
N ASP A 73 10.72 -9.34 -3.55
CA ASP A 73 9.96 -10.56 -3.31
C ASP A 73 9.35 -10.59 -1.90
N GLY A 74 9.95 -9.88 -0.94
CA GLY A 74 9.40 -9.69 0.40
C GLY A 74 8.19 -8.75 0.49
N ALA A 75 7.89 -7.98 -0.56
CA ALA A 75 6.80 -7.00 -0.52
C ALA A 75 5.40 -7.64 -0.49
N LEU A 76 5.16 -8.69 -1.27
CA LEU A 76 3.85 -9.35 -1.30
C LEU A 76 3.54 -10.11 0.01
N PRO A 77 4.48 -10.91 0.58
CA PRO A 77 4.30 -11.52 1.90
C PRO A 77 3.96 -10.50 3.00
N MET A 78 4.54 -9.29 2.98
CA MET A 78 4.19 -8.23 3.93
C MET A 78 2.72 -7.78 3.80
N VAL A 79 2.16 -7.78 2.59
CA VAL A 79 0.74 -7.46 2.37
C VAL A 79 -0.17 -8.55 2.94
N GLU A 80 0.20 -9.82 2.75
CA GLU A 80 -0.52 -10.97 3.30
C GLU A 80 -0.48 -10.99 4.84
N GLU A 81 0.68 -10.68 5.42
CA GLU A 81 0.85 -10.55 6.87
C GLU A 81 -0.04 -9.41 7.42
N ALA A 82 0.01 -8.23 6.79
CA ALA A 82 -0.84 -7.10 7.19
C ALA A 82 -2.34 -7.44 7.09
N SER A 83 -2.74 -8.18 6.06
CA SER A 83 -4.12 -8.67 5.88
C SER A 83 -4.55 -9.56 7.05
N THR A 84 -3.66 -10.47 7.47
CA THR A 84 -3.87 -11.36 8.62
C THR A 84 -4.00 -10.57 9.91
N ILE A 85 -3.10 -9.62 10.17
CA ILE A 85 -3.15 -8.73 11.34
C ILE A 85 -4.48 -7.96 11.38
N ILE A 86 -4.92 -7.44 10.23
CA ILE A 86 -6.19 -6.71 10.12
C ILE A 86 -7.36 -7.61 10.50
N ASP A 87 -7.42 -8.83 9.98
CA ASP A 87 -8.53 -9.76 10.24
C ASP A 87 -8.56 -10.26 11.69
N GLU A 88 -7.40 -10.42 12.32
CA GLU A 88 -7.30 -10.89 13.72
C GLU A 88 -7.53 -9.78 14.75
N ARG A 89 -7.15 -8.54 14.44
CA ARG A 89 -7.11 -7.44 15.41
C ARG A 89 -8.27 -6.47 15.31
N LEU A 90 -8.84 -6.30 14.12
CA LEU A 90 -9.94 -5.36 13.89
C LEU A 90 -11.29 -6.07 13.78
N THR A 91 -12.37 -5.33 13.98
CA THR A 91 -13.69 -5.87 13.64
C THR A 91 -13.80 -6.03 12.12
N LEU A 92 -14.67 -6.94 11.66
CA LEU A 92 -14.90 -7.15 10.21
C LEU A 92 -15.17 -5.84 9.45
N LYS A 93 -15.97 -4.94 10.03
CA LYS A 93 -16.31 -3.65 9.42
C LYS A 93 -15.07 -2.75 9.27
N GLU A 94 -14.23 -2.69 10.30
CA GLU A 94 -12.99 -1.91 10.29
C GLU A 94 -11.96 -2.53 9.35
N GLY A 95 -11.78 -3.85 9.40
CA GLY A 95 -10.82 -4.54 8.56
C GLY A 95 -11.12 -4.40 7.07
N VAL A 96 -12.39 -4.56 6.67
CA VAL A 96 -12.81 -4.31 5.28
C VAL A 96 -12.55 -2.86 4.87
N ARG A 97 -12.78 -1.88 5.77
CA ARG A 97 -12.52 -0.47 5.48
C ARG A 97 -11.02 -0.22 5.27
N VAL A 98 -10.17 -0.72 6.16
CA VAL A 98 -8.70 -0.58 6.06
C VAL A 98 -8.16 -1.22 4.79
N LYS A 99 -8.56 -2.47 4.50
CA LYS A 99 -8.15 -3.20 3.29
C LYS A 99 -8.56 -2.43 2.02
N ARG A 100 -9.78 -1.90 1.98
CA ARG A 100 -10.24 -1.05 0.85
C ARG A 100 -9.46 0.25 0.74
N THR A 101 -9.09 0.89 1.85
CA THR A 101 -8.22 2.08 1.83
C THR A 101 -6.88 1.77 1.19
N LEU A 102 -6.22 0.69 1.63
CA LEU A 102 -4.95 0.24 1.05
C LEU A 102 -5.06 -0.07 -0.44
N PHE A 103 -6.10 -0.80 -0.85
CA PHE A 103 -6.34 -1.12 -2.25
C PHE A 103 -6.67 0.11 -3.12
N ASN A 104 -7.46 1.05 -2.58
CA ASN A 104 -7.77 2.30 -3.29
C ASN A 104 -6.53 3.16 -3.49
N ALA A 105 -5.63 3.19 -2.50
CA ALA A 105 -4.34 3.86 -2.63
C ALA A 105 -3.50 3.19 -3.72
N ALA A 106 -3.41 1.85 -3.75
CA ALA A 106 -2.73 1.11 -4.84
C ALA A 106 -3.29 1.51 -6.23
N ARG A 107 -4.62 1.59 -6.35
CA ARG A 107 -5.28 2.00 -7.60
C ARG A 107 -4.99 3.46 -7.97
N ALA A 108 -4.84 4.34 -6.98
CA ALA A 108 -4.45 5.73 -7.20
C ALA A 108 -3.03 5.82 -7.75
N THR A 109 -2.09 5.04 -7.20
CA THR A 109 -0.72 4.92 -7.74
C THR A 109 -0.73 4.46 -9.19
N ALA A 110 -1.40 3.35 -9.50
CA ALA A 110 -1.45 2.81 -10.86
C ALA A 110 -1.98 3.82 -11.89
N ARG A 111 -2.95 4.67 -11.49
CA ARG A 111 -3.46 5.76 -12.32
C ARG A 111 -2.48 6.92 -12.47
N ALA A 112 -1.72 7.23 -11.43
CA ALA A 112 -0.69 8.28 -11.46
C ALA A 112 0.54 7.85 -12.30
N SER A 113 0.89 6.56 -12.28
CA SER A 113 2.01 5.97 -13.03
C SER A 113 1.74 5.91 -14.53
N GLY A 114 0.50 5.56 -14.95
CA GLY A 114 0.09 5.52 -16.36
C GLY A 114 0.08 6.87 -17.10
N GLY A 115 0.51 7.96 -16.46
CA GLY A 115 0.63 9.31 -17.03
C GLY A 115 2.04 9.61 -17.57
N GLY A 116 2.39 9.03 -18.73
CA GLY A 116 3.56 9.43 -19.51
C GLY A 116 3.24 10.61 -20.45
N TRP A 117 3.87 11.77 -20.20
CA TRP A 117 4.14 12.98 -21.03
C TRP A 117 3.06 13.62 -21.95
N PHE A 118 1.89 13.03 -22.24
CA PHE A 118 0.98 13.58 -23.26
C PHE A 118 -0.52 13.57 -22.92
N GLY A 119 -0.92 13.80 -21.67
CA GLY A 119 -2.24 14.36 -21.33
C GLY A 119 -3.51 13.63 -21.83
N LEU A 120 -3.41 12.41 -22.36
CA LEU A 120 -4.51 11.65 -22.94
C LEU A 120 -4.74 10.38 -22.11
N GLY A 121 -5.56 10.53 -21.06
CA GLY A 121 -6.25 9.44 -20.37
C GLY A 121 -5.37 8.35 -19.76
N ALA A 122 -5.12 8.44 -18.45
CA ALA A 122 -4.46 7.42 -17.64
C ALA A 122 -5.13 6.05 -17.78
N LYS A 123 -4.61 5.21 -18.67
CA LYS A 123 -4.97 3.79 -18.75
C LYS A 123 -3.99 3.02 -17.88
N ILE A 124 -4.53 2.31 -16.90
CA ILE A 124 -3.80 1.30 -16.15
C ILE A 124 -3.32 0.24 -17.15
N GLY A 125 -2.01 0.04 -17.25
CA GLY A 125 -1.37 -0.90 -18.16
C GLY A 125 -1.57 -2.36 -17.76
N HIS A 126 -0.88 -3.27 -18.45
CA HIS A 126 -0.99 -4.71 -18.17
C HIS A 126 -0.34 -5.08 -16.84
N GLU A 127 0.89 -4.60 -16.59
CA GLU A 127 1.63 -4.91 -15.37
C GLU A 127 0.98 -4.29 -14.13
N GLU A 128 0.47 -3.05 -14.18
CA GLU A 128 -0.23 -2.49 -13.02
C GLU A 128 -1.55 -3.23 -12.74
N ARG A 129 -2.25 -3.74 -13.76
CA ARG A 129 -3.44 -4.60 -13.54
C ARG A 129 -3.07 -5.90 -12.85
N LYS A 130 -1.94 -6.51 -13.23
CA LYS A 130 -1.43 -7.73 -12.60
C LYS A 130 -1.06 -7.47 -11.14
N ALA A 131 -0.32 -6.39 -10.86
CA ALA A 131 0.03 -5.98 -9.51
C ALA A 131 -1.23 -5.70 -8.65
N LEU A 132 -2.20 -4.95 -9.18
CA LEU A 132 -3.47 -4.69 -8.50
C LEU A 132 -4.22 -5.99 -8.20
N LYS A 133 -4.23 -6.97 -9.11
CA LYS A 133 -4.85 -8.26 -8.84
C LYS A 133 -4.14 -8.97 -7.67
N GLN A 134 -2.81 -9.04 -7.67
CA GLN A 134 -2.05 -9.68 -6.60
C GLN A 134 -2.29 -9.00 -5.24
N ILE A 135 -2.36 -7.67 -5.21
CA ILE A 135 -2.67 -6.92 -3.99
C ILE A 135 -4.10 -7.18 -3.52
N SER A 136 -5.09 -7.24 -4.43
CA SER A 136 -6.48 -7.59 -4.07
C SER A 136 -6.55 -8.98 -3.45
N ASP A 137 -5.91 -9.96 -4.11
CA ASP A 137 -5.86 -11.34 -3.65
C ASP A 137 -5.21 -11.42 -2.25
N ALA A 138 -4.07 -10.76 -2.03
CA ALA A 138 -3.35 -10.73 -0.74
C ALA A 138 -4.14 -10.03 0.39
N LEU A 139 -4.91 -8.99 0.06
CA LEU A 139 -5.81 -8.33 1.02
C LEU A 139 -7.11 -9.11 1.26
N GLY A 140 -7.38 -10.17 0.48
CA GLY A 140 -8.63 -10.92 0.55
C GLY A 140 -9.85 -10.11 0.10
N LEU A 141 -9.69 -9.28 -0.94
CA LEU A 141 -10.73 -8.41 -1.52
C LEU A 141 -11.25 -8.92 -2.87
#